data_AF-A0A6V7LQP8-F1
#
_entry.id   AF-A0A6V7LQP8-F1
#
_cell.length_a   1.000
_cell.length_b   1.000
_cell.length_c   1.000
_cell.angle_alpha   90.00
_cell.angle_beta   90.00
_cell.angle_gamma   90.00
#
_symmetry.space_group_name_H-M   'P 1'
#
loop_
_entity.id
_entity.type
_entity.pdbx_description
1 polymer ?
#
loop_
_entity_poly.entity_id
_entity_poly.type
_entity_poly.pdbx_seq_one_letter_code
_entity_poly.pdbx_strand_id
1 'polypeptide(L)' 'FGVCHGDIKLENIMITSWNWVLLTDFASFKPTYLPEDNPADFSYFFDTSRR' A
#
# COMPACT_ATOMS: atom_id res chain seq x y z
N PHE A 1 4.03 -16.90 -9.43
CA PHE A 1 4.55 -16.10 -8.31
C PHE A 1 4.32 -14.63 -8.63
N GLY A 2 3.39 -13.98 -7.94
CA GLY A 2 3.14 -12.55 -8.09
C GLY A 2 3.23 -11.91 -6.73
N VAL A 3 4.14 -10.93 -6.58
CA VAL A 3 4.21 -10.11 -5.36
C VAL A 3 3.33 -8.90 -5.60
N CYS A 4 2.37 -8.66 -4.71
CA CYS A 4 1.50 -7.49 -4.76
C CYS A 4 1.85 -6.56 -3.60
N HIS A 5 1.91 -5.26 -3.89
CA HIS A 5 2.17 -4.25 -2.86
C HIS A 5 0.93 -3.97 -1.99
N GLY A 6 -0.26 -3.99 -2.60
CA GLY A 6 -1.55 -3.73 -1.94
C GLY A 6 -1.88 -2.25 -1.74
N ASP A 7 -0.89 -1.34 -1.74
CA ASP A 7 -1.11 0.08 -1.37
C ASP A 7 -0.29 1.07 -2.22
N ILE A 8 -0.51 1.12 -3.54
CA ILE A 8 0.22 2.03 -4.44
C ILE A 8 -0.40 3.43 -4.36
N LYS A 9 0.33 4.35 -3.73
CA LYS A 9 -0.03 5.76 -3.54
C LYS A 9 1.24 6.62 -3.43
N LEU A 10 1.11 7.95 -3.58
CA LEU A 10 2.26 8.86 -3.64
C LEU A 10 3.14 8.79 -2.38
N GLU A 11 2.53 8.57 -1.22
CA GLU A 11 3.22 8.45 0.06
C GLU A 11 4.16 7.23 0.12
N ASN A 12 3.86 6.21 -0.69
CA ASN A 12 4.64 4.97 -0.80
C ASN A 12 5.58 4.96 -2.01
N ILE A 13 5.75 6.11 -2.68
CA ILE A 13 6.69 6.29 -3.80
C ILE A 13 7.82 7.22 -3.36
N MET A 14 9.05 6.72 -3.43
CA MET A 14 10.25 7.52 -3.16
C MET A 14 11.05 7.78 -4.44
N ILE A 15 11.62 8.97 -4.55
CA ILE A 15 12.50 9.37 -5.65
C ILE A 15 13.88 9.66 -5.09
N THR A 16 14.91 9.05 -5.66
CA THR A 16 16.31 9.33 -5.26
C THR A 16 16.89 10.52 -6.03
N SER A 17 18.00 11.06 -5.54
CA SER A 17 18.77 12.10 -6.24
C SER A 17 19.32 11.67 -7.60
N TRP A 18 19.38 10.36 -7.87
CA TRP A 18 19.73 9.78 -9.17
C TRP A 18 18.50 9.50 -10.06
N ASN A 19 17.33 10.03 -9.70
CA ASN A 19 16.08 9.91 -10.44
C ASN A 19 15.56 8.45 -10.58
N TRP A 20 15.88 7.59 -9.61
CA TRP A 20 15.27 6.26 -9.49
C TRP A 20 14.00 6.33 -8.67
N VAL A 21 12.98 5.59 -9.12
CA VAL A 21 11.71 5.40 -8.40
C VAL A 21 11.80 4.11 -7.57
N LEU A 22 11.48 4.22 -6.29
CA LEU A 22 11.36 3.08 -5.38
C LEU A 22 9.93 2.99 -4.87
N LEU A 23 9.41 1.77 -4.85
CA LEU A 23 8.18 1.45 -4.14
C LEU A 23 8.55 1.02 -2.72
N THR A 24 7.97 1.68 -1.73
CA THR A 24 8.26 1.46 -0.30
C THR A 24 7.00 1.03 0.45
N ASP A 25 7.14 0.59 1.71
CA ASP A 25 6.04 0.10 2.55
C ASP A 25 5.45 -1.26 2.12
N PHE A 26 6.33 -2.16 1.70
CA PHE A 26 5.99 -3.56 1.48
C PHE A 26 5.67 -4.27 2.81
N ALA A 27 4.54 -4.97 2.83
CA ALA A 27 4.11 -5.77 3.95
C ALA A 27 3.39 -7.03 3.46
N SER A 28 3.86 -8.21 3.88
CA SER A 28 3.28 -9.51 3.49
C SER A 28 1.85 -9.73 3.99
N PHE A 29 1.40 -8.91 4.95
CA PHE A 29 0.06 -8.96 5.53
C PHE A 29 -0.95 -8.05 4.82
N LYS A 30 -0.51 -7.17 3.90
CA LYS A 30 -1.45 -6.34 3.12
C LYS A 30 -2.23 -7.22 2.14
N PRO A 31 -3.58 -7.17 2.14
CA PRO A 31 -4.36 -7.98 1.22
C PRO A 31 -4.21 -7.47 -0.22
N THR A 32 -4.27 -8.39 -1.18
CA THR A 32 -4.31 -8.04 -2.62
C THR A 32 -5.74 -7.69 -3.07
N TYR A 33 -6.75 -8.25 -2.40
CA TYR A 33 -8.17 -8.02 -2.67
C TYR A 33 -8.87 -7.72 -1.35
N LEU A 34 -9.77 -6.75 -1.37
CA LEU A 34 -10.64 -6.42 -0.25
C LEU A 34 -12.07 -6.88 -0.56
N PRO A 35 -12.85 -7.29 0.46
CA PRO A 35 -14.27 -7.53 0.29
C PRO A 35 -15.00 -6.23 -0.08
N GLU A 36 -15.96 -6.29 -1.01
CA GLU A 36 -16.77 -5.13 -1.40
C GLU A 36 -17.79 -4.73 -0.31
N ASP A 37 -18.18 -5.66 0.54
CA ASP A 37 -19.25 -5.52 1.53
C ASP A 37 -18.78 -5.00 2.89
N ASN A 38 -17.48 -5.03 3.18
CA ASN A 38 -16.91 -4.59 4.45
C ASN A 38 -15.76 -3.58 4.27
N PRO A 39 -16.00 -2.28 4.52
CA PRO A 39 -14.97 -1.26 4.40
C PRO A 39 -13.94 -1.29 5.55
N ALA A 40 -14.18 -2.03 6.64
CA ALA A 40 -13.31 -2.04 7.81
C ALA A 40 -11.88 -2.53 7.50
N ASP A 41 -11.74 -3.48 6.57
CA ASP A 41 -10.44 -4.01 6.16
C ASP A 41 -9.62 -2.94 5.44
N PHE A 42 -10.27 -2.10 4.61
CA PHE A 42 -9.58 -0.97 3.99
C PHE A 42 -9.03 -0.02 5.05
N SER A 43 -9.86 0.35 6.02
CA SER A 43 -9.46 1.23 7.12
C SER A 43 -8.32 0.63 7.96
N TYR A 44 -8.38 -0.67 8.26
CA TYR A 44 -7.36 -1.33 9.08
C TYR A 44 -5.98 -1.38 8.38
N PHE A 45 -5.95 -1.71 7.09
CA PHE A 45 -4.69 -1.93 6.37
C PHE A 45 -4.12 -0.68 5.69
N PHE A 46 -4.97 0.27 5.27
CA PHE A 46 -4.57 1.35 4.35
C PHE A 46 -4.86 2.76 4.86
N ASP A 47 -5.77 2.95 5.82
CA ASP A 47 -6.04 4.25 6.43
C ASP A 47 -5.11 4.51 7.64
N THR A 48 -3.90 4.94 7.33
CA THR A 48 -2.91 5.33 8.34
C THR A 48 -3.10 6.77 8.82
N SER A 49 -4.10 7.50 8.30
CA SER A 49 -4.23 8.95 8.54
C SER A 49 -4.73 9.30 9.95
N ARG A 50 -5.24 8.33 10.72
CA ARG A 50 -5.82 8.49 12.07
C ARG A 50 -6.69 9.76 12.22
N ARG A 51 -7.40 10.16 11.17
CA ARG A 51 -8.28 11.32 11.16
C ARG A 51 -9.65 11.00 11.74
#